data_AF-W2T364-F1
#
_entry.id   AF-W2T364-F1
#
_cell.length_a   1.000
_cell.length_b   1.000
_cell.length_c   1.000
_cell.angle_alpha   90.00
_cell.angle_beta   90.00
_cell.angle_gamma   90.00
#
_symmetry.space_group_name_H-M   'P 1'
#
loop_
_entity.id
_entity.type
_entity.pdbx_description
1 polymer ?
#
loop_
_entity_poly.entity_id
_entity_poly.type
_entity_poly.pdbx_seq_one_letter_code
_entity_poly.pdbx_strand_id
1 'polypeptide(L)'
;MAGEEDTEPVDEEFWGKCRTSKTDELEEEFLLRIYWKGIEGSNPKRLRRQAGFLEVGENLPFILTVQAWPYLLQLFQWNEDPEPKMTEFTEKYREDVERWRSLEGQVRRQDEEDFIAARHRKPSLPERESSIASDVFEEDFVVNGLVRFPFYG
;
A
#
# COMPACT_ATOMS: atom_id res chain seq x y z
N MET A 1 -1.20 32.26 18.65
CA MET A 1 -0.80 31.05 17.92
C MET A 1 -0.35 30.05 18.96
N ALA A 2 -1.07 28.94 19.12
CA ALA A 2 -0.66 27.87 20.05
C ALA A 2 0.61 27.22 19.50
N GLY A 3 1.66 27.14 20.32
CA GLY A 3 2.93 26.51 19.94
C GLY A 3 2.84 24.98 20.08
N GLU A 4 3.85 24.27 19.55
CA GLU A 4 4.07 22.83 19.73
C GLU A 4 3.96 22.36 21.20
N GLU A 5 4.21 23.28 22.15
CA GLU A 5 4.25 23.03 23.59
C GLU A 5 2.87 22.93 24.25
N ASP A 6 1.83 23.55 23.68
CA ASP A 6 0.46 23.57 24.25
C ASP A 6 -0.47 22.52 23.64
N THR A 7 0.02 21.73 22.68
CA THR A 7 -0.82 20.77 21.93
C THR A 7 -0.75 19.38 22.55
N GLU A 8 -1.91 18.84 22.90
CA GLU A 8 -2.10 17.46 23.32
C GLU A 8 -2.38 16.56 22.10
N PRO A 9 -2.08 15.25 22.17
CA PRO A 9 -2.52 14.32 21.13
C PRO A 9 -4.05 14.29 21.02
N VAL A 10 -4.54 13.78 19.89
CA VAL A 10 -5.97 13.49 19.72
C VAL A 10 -6.29 12.21 20.48
N ASP A 11 -7.08 12.34 21.55
CA ASP A 11 -7.61 11.26 22.37
C ASP A 11 -9.11 11.01 22.05
N GLU A 12 -9.69 10.00 22.68
CA GLU A 12 -11.10 9.63 22.48
C GLU A 12 -12.05 10.72 22.99
N GLU A 13 -11.71 11.39 24.10
CA GLU A 13 -12.55 12.44 24.67
C GLU A 13 -12.63 13.66 23.75
N PHE A 14 -11.49 14.10 23.21
CA PHE A 14 -11.44 15.19 22.24
C PHE A 14 -12.16 14.82 20.94
N TRP A 15 -11.96 13.59 20.45
CA TRP A 15 -12.67 13.12 19.27
C TRP A 15 -14.20 13.08 19.46
N GLY A 16 -14.67 12.60 20.62
CA GLY A 16 -16.09 12.61 20.95
C GLY A 16 -16.69 14.03 20.97
N LYS A 17 -15.94 15.02 21.49
CA LYS A 17 -16.34 16.44 21.42
C LYS A 17 -16.40 16.94 19.98
N CYS A 18 -15.41 16.60 19.15
CA CYS A 18 -15.36 16.94 17.73
C CYS A 18 -16.58 16.43 16.95
N ARG A 19 -17.05 15.21 17.27
CA ARG A 19 -18.23 14.62 16.61
C ARG A 19 -19.57 15.09 17.15
N THR A 20 -19.61 15.56 18.39
CA THR A 20 -20.82 16.14 18.98
C THR A 20 -21.10 17.56 18.44
N SER A 21 -20.08 18.42 18.39
CA SER A 21 -20.28 19.85 18.09
C SER A 21 -19.93 20.24 16.65
N LYS A 22 -19.09 19.45 15.96
CA LYS A 22 -18.68 19.63 14.54
C LYS A 22 -18.43 21.07 14.09
N THR A 23 -17.83 21.91 14.95
CA THR A 23 -17.52 23.31 14.63
C THR A 23 -16.19 23.43 13.89
N ASP A 24 -16.02 24.50 13.12
CA ASP A 24 -14.78 24.79 12.37
C ASP A 24 -13.59 25.02 13.32
N GLU A 25 -13.83 25.60 14.50
CA GLU A 25 -12.81 25.79 15.55
C GLU A 25 -12.23 24.44 16.02
N LEU A 26 -13.09 23.42 16.17
CA LEU A 26 -12.67 22.07 16.54
C LEU A 26 -11.97 21.35 15.38
N GLU A 27 -12.31 21.66 14.14
CA GLU A 27 -11.59 21.15 12.96
C GLU A 27 -10.16 21.67 12.93
N GLU A 28 -9.97 22.99 13.12
CA GLU A 28 -8.64 23.59 13.16
C GLU A 28 -7.80 23.04 14.31
N GLU A 29 -8.38 22.91 15.50
CA GLU A 29 -7.71 22.32 16.66
C GLU A 29 -7.34 20.85 16.41
N PHE A 30 -8.25 20.07 15.83
CA PHE A 30 -8.00 18.68 15.46
C PHE A 30 -6.84 18.55 14.47
N LEU A 31 -6.82 19.36 13.41
CA LEU A 31 -5.75 19.35 12.42
C LEU A 31 -4.40 19.73 13.04
N LEU A 32 -4.39 20.71 13.95
CA LEU A 32 -3.18 21.10 14.69
C LEU A 32 -2.67 19.97 15.61
N ARG A 33 -3.55 19.35 16.40
CA ARG A 33 -3.18 18.23 17.28
C ARG A 33 -2.63 17.05 16.48
N ILE A 34 -3.26 16.71 15.35
CA ILE A 34 -2.76 15.65 14.46
C ILE A 34 -1.41 15.99 13.86
N TYR A 35 -1.21 17.24 13.39
CA TYR A 35 0.04 17.67 12.79
C TYR A 35 1.21 17.61 13.78
N TRP A 36 1.01 18.08 15.01
CA TRP A 36 2.08 18.18 16.02
C TRP A 36 2.30 16.90 16.81
N LYS A 37 1.23 16.23 17.26
CA LYS A 37 1.30 15.11 18.22
C LYS A 37 0.72 13.81 17.68
N GLY A 38 -0.16 13.88 16.68
CA GLY A 38 -0.86 12.71 16.13
C GLY A 38 -2.00 12.21 17.03
N ILE A 39 -2.42 10.97 16.79
CA ILE A 39 -3.47 10.30 17.57
C ILE A 39 -2.82 9.52 18.70
N GLU A 40 -3.37 9.64 19.91
CA GLU A 40 -2.86 9.01 21.11
C GLU A 40 -2.74 7.48 20.93
N GLY A 41 -1.58 6.92 21.30
CA GLY A 41 -1.33 5.48 21.18
C GLY A 41 -1.18 4.94 19.75
N SER A 42 -1.27 5.78 18.73
CA SER A 42 -1.12 5.36 17.33
C SER A 42 0.34 5.11 16.97
N ASN A 43 0.70 3.85 16.70
CA ASN A 43 2.01 3.52 16.12
C ASN A 43 1.93 3.55 14.59
N PRO A 44 2.60 4.49 13.90
CA PRO A 44 2.52 4.64 12.44
C PRO A 44 3.00 3.40 11.66
N LYS A 45 3.80 2.52 12.29
CA LYS A 45 4.29 1.27 11.67
C LYS A 45 3.28 0.11 11.74
N ARG A 46 2.25 0.18 12.60
CA ARG A 46 1.20 -0.86 12.73
C ARG A 46 0.01 -0.61 11.81
N LEU A 47 -0.34 0.66 11.54
CA LEU A 47 -1.49 1.04 10.71
C LEU A 47 -1.49 0.43 9.30
N ARG A 48 -0.32 0.36 8.63
CA ARG A 48 -0.22 -0.15 7.25
C ARG A 48 -0.34 -1.67 7.12
N ARG A 49 -0.07 -2.42 8.20
CA ARG A 49 -0.02 -3.90 8.16
C ARG A 49 -1.33 -4.56 8.59
N GLN A 50 -2.17 -3.86 9.34
CA GLN A 50 -3.37 -4.44 9.96
C GLN A 50 -4.69 -4.15 9.24
N ALA A 51 -4.68 -3.36 8.15
CA ALA A 51 -5.84 -3.19 7.27
C ALA A 51 -6.26 -4.49 6.55
N GLY A 52 -5.50 -5.59 6.69
CA GLY A 52 -5.75 -6.87 6.03
C GLY A 52 -6.27 -8.01 6.91
N PHE A 53 -6.34 -7.89 8.23
CA PHE A 53 -6.81 -8.99 9.09
C PHE A 53 -7.16 -8.48 10.50
N LEU A 54 -8.44 -8.49 10.86
CA LEU A 54 -8.90 -8.10 12.19
C LEU A 54 -9.10 -9.35 13.05
N GLU A 55 -8.21 -9.57 14.02
CA GLU A 55 -8.64 -10.17 15.28
C GLU A 55 -9.35 -9.07 16.07
N VAL A 56 -10.59 -9.33 16.45
CA VAL A 56 -11.44 -8.43 17.24
C VAL A 56 -10.82 -8.30 18.64
N GLY A 57 -9.95 -7.31 18.80
CA GLY A 57 -9.32 -6.97 20.07
C GLY A 57 -9.21 -5.45 20.18
N GLU A 58 -9.94 -4.90 21.15
CA GLU A 58 -10.07 -3.49 21.54
C GLU A 58 -8.74 -2.72 21.47
N ASN A 59 -8.40 -2.20 20.29
CA ASN A 59 -7.33 -1.23 20.11
C ASN A 59 -7.99 0.11 19.84
N LEU A 60 -8.36 0.82 20.90
CA LEU A 60 -8.94 2.17 20.88
C LEU A 60 -8.18 3.14 19.93
N PRO A 61 -6.82 3.17 19.90
CA PRO A 61 -6.07 4.05 18.99
C PRO A 61 -6.32 3.76 17.51
N PHE A 62 -6.59 2.49 17.17
CA PHE A 62 -6.85 2.07 15.80
C PHE A 62 -8.23 2.55 15.33
N ILE A 63 -9.24 2.48 16.19
CA ILE A 63 -10.61 2.91 15.86
C ILE A 63 -10.63 4.41 15.55
N LEU A 64 -10.00 5.23 16.39
CA LEU A 64 -9.88 6.67 16.17
C LEU A 64 -9.20 7.01 14.84
N THR A 65 -8.09 6.33 14.52
CA THR A 65 -7.41 6.55 13.24
C THR A 65 -8.29 6.23 12.03
N VAL A 66 -9.05 5.14 12.11
CA VAL A 66 -9.94 4.70 11.02
C VAL A 66 -11.08 5.69 10.84
N GLN A 67 -11.61 6.24 11.93
CA GLN A 67 -12.68 7.24 11.90
C GLN A 67 -12.19 8.64 11.49
N ALA A 68 -10.97 9.01 11.84
CA ALA A 68 -10.37 10.31 11.54
C ALA A 68 -9.89 10.46 10.08
N TRP A 69 -9.34 9.38 9.51
CA TRP A 69 -8.73 9.38 8.18
C TRP A 69 -9.63 9.88 7.04
N PRO A 70 -10.92 9.52 6.97
CA PRO A 70 -11.80 10.00 5.91
C PRO A 70 -11.88 11.54 5.83
N TYR A 71 -11.80 12.23 6.97
CA TYR A 71 -11.77 13.69 7.03
C TYR A 71 -10.40 14.25 6.63
N LEU A 72 -9.31 13.63 7.11
CA LEU A 72 -7.94 14.01 6.74
C LEU A 72 -7.65 13.86 5.25
N LEU A 73 -8.26 12.84 4.62
CA LEU A 73 -8.16 12.58 3.18
C LEU A 73 -9.17 13.38 2.36
N GLN A 74 -9.95 14.27 2.98
CA GLN A 74 -11.00 15.06 2.35
C GLN A 74 -12.04 14.21 1.60
N LEU A 75 -12.26 12.97 2.04
CA LEU A 75 -13.35 12.12 1.53
C LEU A 75 -14.70 12.59 2.07
N PHE A 76 -14.71 13.22 3.23
CA PHE A 76 -15.89 13.77 3.90
C PHE A 76 -15.60 15.18 4.38
N GLN A 77 -16.64 16.03 4.37
CA GLN A 77 -16.58 17.32 5.06
C GLN A 77 -16.64 17.11 6.57
N TRP A 78 -16.06 18.02 7.35
CA TRP A 78 -16.01 17.91 8.81
C TRP A 78 -17.39 17.77 9.48
N ASN A 79 -18.41 18.41 8.92
CA ASN A 79 -19.79 18.37 9.38
C ASN A 79 -20.57 17.11 8.94
N GLU A 80 -20.02 16.34 8.00
CA GLU A 80 -20.66 15.17 7.42
C GLU A 80 -20.56 13.95 8.35
N ASP A 81 -21.43 12.95 8.13
CA ASP A 81 -21.37 11.65 8.80
C ASP A 81 -20.91 10.58 7.80
N PRO A 82 -19.81 9.86 8.08
CA PRO A 82 -19.23 8.92 7.14
C PRO A 82 -19.94 7.57 7.09
N GLU A 83 -20.66 7.17 8.14
CA GLU A 83 -21.21 5.81 8.27
C GLU A 83 -22.08 5.35 7.07
N PRO A 84 -22.97 6.20 6.50
CA PRO A 84 -23.78 5.82 5.34
C PRO A 84 -22.94 5.59 4.07
N LYS A 85 -22.02 6.51 3.74
CA LYS A 85 -21.23 6.43 2.50
C LYS A 85 -20.07 5.45 2.59
N MET A 86 -19.54 5.18 3.78
CA MET A 86 -18.44 4.26 3.99
C MET A 86 -18.82 2.83 3.59
N THR A 87 -20.09 2.47 3.81
CA THR A 87 -20.66 1.18 3.37
C THR A 87 -20.67 1.10 1.84
N GLU A 88 -21.19 2.13 1.16
CA GLU A 88 -21.22 2.20 -0.31
C GLU A 88 -19.81 2.14 -0.92
N PHE A 89 -18.84 2.87 -0.35
CA PHE A 89 -17.45 2.83 -0.81
C PHE A 89 -16.83 1.44 -0.64
N THR A 90 -17.15 0.75 0.46
CA THR A 90 -16.62 -0.59 0.74
C THR A 90 -17.18 -1.61 -0.25
N GLU A 91 -18.48 -1.55 -0.55
CA GLU A 91 -19.11 -2.42 -1.54
C GLU A 91 -18.55 -2.17 -2.93
N LYS A 92 -18.49 -0.90 -3.35
CA LYS A 92 -17.91 -0.52 -4.64
C LYS A 92 -16.45 -0.98 -4.78
N TYR A 93 -15.64 -0.81 -3.73
CA TYR A 93 -14.26 -1.29 -3.75
C TYR A 93 -14.18 -2.81 -3.95
N ARG A 94 -15.06 -3.58 -3.28
CA ARG A 94 -15.13 -5.04 -3.46
C ARG A 94 -15.54 -5.41 -4.89
N GLU A 95 -16.52 -4.73 -5.46
CA GLU A 95 -16.94 -4.92 -6.86
C GLU A 95 -15.80 -4.62 -7.84
N ASP A 96 -15.09 -3.51 -7.63
CA ASP A 96 -13.95 -3.11 -8.46
C ASP A 96 -12.79 -4.13 -8.37
N VAL A 97 -12.50 -4.65 -7.18
CA VAL A 97 -11.50 -5.71 -6.98
C VAL A 97 -11.90 -6.99 -7.72
N GLU A 98 -13.16 -7.40 -7.64
CA GLU A 98 -13.63 -8.60 -8.33
C GLU A 98 -13.63 -8.43 -9.86
N ARG A 99 -13.99 -7.24 -10.33
CA ARG A 99 -13.88 -6.86 -11.74
C ARG A 99 -12.42 -6.90 -12.21
N TRP A 100 -11.50 -6.37 -11.42
CA TRP A 100 -10.06 -6.42 -11.71
C TRP A 100 -9.54 -7.85 -11.79
N ARG A 101 -9.90 -8.71 -10.83
CA ARG A 101 -9.53 -10.14 -10.85
C ARG A 101 -10.05 -10.85 -12.10
N SER A 102 -11.28 -10.55 -12.49
CA SER A 102 -11.88 -11.10 -13.70
C SER A 102 -11.13 -10.69 -14.96
N LEU A 103 -10.75 -9.41 -15.06
CA LEU A 103 -9.94 -8.88 -16.16
C LEU A 103 -8.53 -9.50 -16.18
N GLU A 104 -7.88 -9.59 -15.03
CA GLU A 104 -6.56 -10.21 -14.89
C GLU A 104 -6.57 -11.68 -15.36
N GLY A 105 -7.63 -12.43 -15.02
CA GLY A 105 -7.82 -13.80 -15.50
C GLY A 105 -8.08 -13.91 -17.00
N GLN A 106 -8.63 -12.88 -17.64
CA GLN A 106 -8.79 -12.82 -19.10
C GLN A 106 -7.45 -12.50 -19.78
N VAL A 107 -6.73 -11.48 -19.29
CA VAL A 107 -5.42 -11.08 -19.81
C VAL A 107 -4.44 -12.25 -19.75
N ARG A 108 -4.36 -12.95 -18.61
CA ARG A 108 -3.48 -14.12 -18.46
C ARG A 108 -3.77 -15.23 -19.48
N ARG A 109 -5.04 -15.45 -19.83
CA ARG A 109 -5.42 -16.45 -20.86
C ARG A 109 -5.05 -15.97 -22.26
N GLN A 110 -5.32 -14.72 -22.57
CA GLN A 110 -4.96 -14.13 -23.86
C GLN A 110 -3.44 -14.17 -24.08
N ASP A 111 -2.67 -13.81 -23.07
CA ASP A 111 -1.21 -13.84 -23.12
C ASP A 111 -0.68 -15.27 -23.37
N GLU A 112 -1.28 -16.29 -22.73
CA GLU A 112 -0.94 -17.70 -22.97
C GLU A 112 -1.28 -18.13 -24.40
N GLU A 113 -2.47 -17.77 -24.90
CA GLU A 113 -2.89 -18.08 -26.27
C GLU A 113 -2.00 -17.40 -27.31
N ASP A 114 -1.63 -16.13 -27.09
CA ASP A 114 -0.74 -15.37 -27.96
C ASP A 114 0.69 -15.92 -27.91
N PHE A 115 1.16 -16.36 -26.75
CA PHE A 115 2.43 -17.04 -26.61
C PHE A 115 2.47 -18.37 -27.40
N ILE A 116 1.42 -19.20 -27.24
CA ILE A 116 1.26 -20.45 -27.99
C ILE A 116 1.19 -20.16 -29.50
N ALA A 117 0.39 -19.18 -29.92
CA ALA A 117 0.26 -18.80 -31.33
C ALA A 117 1.58 -18.29 -31.91
N ALA A 118 2.32 -17.45 -31.18
CA ALA A 118 3.65 -16.98 -31.59
C ALA A 118 4.64 -18.15 -31.72
N ARG A 119 4.58 -19.13 -30.82
CA ARG A 119 5.39 -20.35 -30.90
C ARG A 119 5.06 -21.19 -32.14
N HIS A 120 3.78 -21.38 -32.46
CA HIS A 120 3.36 -22.11 -33.67
C HIS A 120 3.66 -21.39 -34.98
N ARG A 121 3.77 -20.05 -34.95
CA ARG A 121 4.13 -19.22 -36.11
C ARG A 121 5.63 -19.24 -36.44
N LYS A 122 6.50 -19.83 -35.60
CA LYS A 122 7.92 -20.01 -35.93
C LYS A 122 8.00 -21.02 -37.09
N PRO A 123 8.42 -20.60 -38.30
CA PRO A 123 8.71 -21.54 -39.37
C PRO A 123 9.87 -22.42 -38.91
N SER A 124 9.85 -23.70 -39.28
CA SER A 124 11.03 -24.57 -39.24
C SER A 124 12.08 -24.00 -40.21
N LEU A 125 12.77 -22.93 -39.81
CA LEU A 125 14.03 -22.57 -40.40
C LEU A 125 15.05 -23.60 -39.93
N PRO A 126 15.96 -24.06 -40.80
CA PRO A 126 16.98 -25.02 -40.42
C PRO A 126 17.71 -24.48 -39.19
N GLU A 127 17.91 -25.37 -38.20
CA GLU A 127 18.62 -25.07 -36.96
C GLU A 127 19.92 -24.34 -37.30
N ARG A 128 19.90 -23.02 -37.14
CA ARG A 128 21.09 -22.22 -37.30
C ARG A 128 21.91 -22.53 -36.06
N GLU A 129 22.97 -23.29 -36.27
CA GLU A 129 23.89 -23.78 -35.26
C GLU A 129 24.15 -22.73 -34.18
N SER A 130 23.96 -23.18 -32.94
CA SER A 130 24.16 -22.47 -31.69
C SER A 130 25.35 -21.51 -31.74
N SER A 131 25.07 -20.22 -31.86
CA SER A 131 26.06 -19.16 -31.57
C SER A 131 25.72 -18.52 -30.22
N ILE A 132 25.74 -19.33 -29.16
CA ILE A 132 25.96 -18.84 -27.80
C ILE A 132 27.46 -18.95 -27.55
N ALA A 133 28.17 -17.89 -27.92
CA ALA A 133 29.46 -17.52 -27.37
C ALA A 133 29.37 -16.01 -27.12
N SER A 134 28.51 -15.63 -26.19
CA SER A 134 28.47 -14.30 -25.61
C SER A 134 29.12 -14.40 -24.24
N ASP A 135 30.46 -14.25 -24.20
CA ASP A 135 31.26 -14.07 -22.99
C ASP A 135 30.86 -12.78 -22.28
N VAL A 136 29.76 -12.82 -21.52
CA VAL A 136 29.28 -11.66 -20.73
C VAL A 136 29.17 -12.00 -19.24
N PHE A 137 29.43 -13.24 -18.85
CA PHE A 137 29.55 -13.62 -17.45
C PHE A 137 30.83 -14.43 -17.29
N GLU A 138 31.95 -13.75 -17.02
CA GLU A 138 33.09 -14.41 -16.37
C GLU A 138 32.63 -14.81 -14.97
N GLU A 139 32.20 -16.06 -14.81
CA GLU A 139 32.07 -16.69 -13.51
C GLU A 139 33.46 -17.16 -13.06
N ASP A 140 33.89 -16.61 -11.92
CA ASP A 140 35.10 -17.01 -11.21
C ASP A 140 35.14 -18.54 -11.03
N PHE A 141 36.09 -19.20 -11.71
CA PHE A 141 36.35 -20.62 -11.51
C PHE A 141 37.04 -20.84 -10.17
N VAL A 142 36.27 -21.28 -9.16
CA VAL A 142 36.84 -21.96 -8.01
C VAL A 142 36.98 -23.45 -8.34
N VAL A 143 38.20 -23.88 -8.64
CA VAL A 143 38.56 -25.31 -8.63
C VAL A 143 39.79 -25.50 -7.73
N ASN A 144 39.59 -26.24 -6.64
CA ASN A 144 40.63 -26.74 -5.72
C ASN A 144 41.50 -25.68 -5.00
N GLY A 145 40.86 -24.71 -4.34
CA GLY A 145 41.42 -24.10 -3.12
C GLY A 145 42.70 -23.26 -3.27
N LEU A 146 43.04 -22.77 -4.46
CA LEU A 146 44.18 -21.87 -4.67
C LEU A 146 43.77 -20.73 -5.62
N VAL A 147 43.56 -19.54 -5.04
CA VAL A 147 43.32 -18.31 -5.78
C VAL A 147 44.63 -17.91 -6.48
N ARG A 148 44.62 -17.83 -7.80
CA ARG A 148 45.71 -17.22 -8.57
C ARG A 148 45.22 -15.88 -9.12
N PHE A 149 45.62 -14.79 -8.47
CA PHE A 149 45.40 -13.45 -8.99
C PHE A 149 46.27 -13.22 -10.24
N PRO A 150 45.74 -12.61 -11.31
CA PRO A 150 46.55 -12.18 -12.43
C PRO A 150 47.40 -10.98 -11.99
N PHE A 151 48.73 -11.16 -12.03
CA PHE A 151 49.69 -10.06 -12.00
C PHE A 151 49.44 -9.19 -13.23
N TYR A 152 49.12 -7.91 -13.02
CA TYR A 152 49.32 -6.88 -14.04
C TYR A 152 50.80 -6.46 -14.00
N GLY A 153 51.50 -6.68 -15.12
CA GLY A 153 52.80 -6.12 -15.42
C GLY A 153 52.72 -5.38 -16.75
#